data_AF-A0A4P6MWH3-F1
#
_entry.id   AF-A0A4P6MWH3-F1
#
_cell.length_a   1.000
_cell.length_b   1.000
_cell.length_c   1.000
_cell.angle_alpha   90.00
_cell.angle_beta   90.00
_cell.angle_gamma   90.00
#
_symmetry.space_group_name_H-M   'P 1'
#
loop_
_entity.id
_entity.type
_entity.pdbx_description
1 polymer ?
#
loop_
_entity_poly.entity_id
_entity_poly.type
_entity_poly.pdbx_seq_one_letter_code
_entity_poly.pdbx_strand_id
1 'polypeptide(L)'
;MTPPLSHGADTDRLDLIAGSLQQEARRLTSAGEQGTGMMRILEDAWQGSDVEQFSADWTTSRQQVERAAQQLQDVVTQLRREAQDQRAGSEGGGSPAAPDGPVRPDDNDARDGFWSALRRLFGQDPWTPREDPGADNVELPEGADRDDPIVQEMLATPSGRATLDWMARNDIEIIHDPNQTGAVYDAGRNAMIIGEGYANSSTIVHESSHAQWDAEDRNASITETPREDYVANSLRDETEAVASEVLYAKEQREAGMDVPVQRAEADYDAAYDAAIEGGSTPDEAARAGEDAIYALFTSGYYETSNTGDSYPDYYGNAWDNAN
;
A
#
# COMPACT_ATOMS: atom_id res chain seq x y z
N MET A 1 21.01 -8.01 38.13
CA MET A 1 19.60 -8.42 37.94
C MET A 1 18.94 -7.29 37.18
N THR A 2 18.77 -7.46 35.88
CA THR A 2 18.08 -6.51 35.00
C THR A 2 16.57 -6.70 35.25
N PRO A 3 15.78 -5.64 35.49
CA PRO A 3 14.34 -5.80 35.61
C PRO A 3 13.79 -6.40 34.30
N PRO A 4 12.86 -7.36 34.35
CA PRO A 4 12.19 -7.84 33.15
C PRO A 4 11.50 -6.66 32.48
N LEU A 5 11.79 -6.47 31.20
CA LEU A 5 11.10 -5.45 30.40
C LEU A 5 9.63 -5.85 30.29
N SER A 6 8.75 -5.00 30.80
CA SER A 6 7.31 -5.09 30.62
C SER A 6 6.97 -4.37 29.32
N HIS A 7 6.94 -5.11 28.21
CA HIS A 7 6.74 -4.57 26.86
C HIS A 7 5.26 -4.57 26.41
N GLY A 8 4.30 -4.48 27.34
CA GLY A 8 2.89 -4.32 27.00
C GLY A 8 2.54 -2.85 26.72
N ALA A 9 1.52 -2.59 25.91
CA ALA A 9 0.97 -1.25 25.80
C ALA A 9 0.30 -0.85 27.13
N ASP A 10 0.28 0.44 27.43
CA ASP A 10 -0.43 0.95 28.61
C ASP A 10 -1.95 0.92 28.35
N THR A 11 -2.63 -0.10 28.87
CA THR A 11 -4.07 -0.33 28.62
C THR A 11 -4.96 0.83 29.12
N ASP A 12 -4.54 1.55 30.17
CA ASP A 12 -5.28 2.71 30.67
C ASP A 12 -5.14 3.90 29.71
N ARG A 13 -3.95 4.04 29.11
CA ARG A 13 -3.72 5.03 28.05
C ARG A 13 -4.53 4.71 26.79
N LEU A 14 -4.62 3.43 26.39
CA LEU A 14 -5.45 3.01 25.25
C LEU A 14 -6.93 3.36 25.48
N ASP A 15 -7.46 3.09 26.68
CA ASP A 15 -8.85 3.45 27.02
C ASP A 15 -9.10 4.96 27.05
N LEU A 16 -8.13 5.75 27.51
CA LEU A 16 -8.21 7.22 27.50
C LEU A 16 -8.24 7.77 26.07
N ILE A 17 -7.40 7.24 25.19
CA ILE A 17 -7.38 7.60 23.76
C ILE A 17 -8.74 7.21 23.13
N ALA A 18 -9.22 5.99 23.36
CA ALA A 18 -10.51 5.53 22.86
C ALA A 18 -11.67 6.41 23.35
N GLY A 19 -11.65 6.84 24.61
CA GLY A 19 -12.65 7.78 25.15
C GLY A 19 -12.65 9.12 24.43
N SER A 20 -11.46 9.64 24.10
CA SER A 20 -11.30 10.91 23.39
C SER A 20 -11.78 10.81 21.94
N LEU A 21 -11.39 9.75 21.21
CA LEU A 21 -11.82 9.50 19.84
C LEU A 21 -13.34 9.29 19.74
N GLN A 22 -13.92 8.59 20.72
CA GLN A 22 -15.37 8.42 20.81
C GLN A 22 -16.09 9.77 20.97
N GLN A 23 -15.50 10.72 21.72
CA GLN A 23 -16.07 12.05 21.86
C GLN A 23 -16.02 12.83 20.55
N GLU A 24 -14.92 12.77 19.80
CA GLU A 24 -14.79 13.44 18.50
C GLU A 24 -15.74 12.84 17.46
N ALA A 25 -15.88 11.51 17.39
CA ALA A 25 -16.84 10.85 16.51
C ALA A 25 -18.28 11.37 16.74
N ARG A 26 -18.69 11.52 18.01
CA ARG A 26 -20.00 12.09 18.36
C ARG A 26 -20.15 13.55 17.94
N ARG A 27 -19.08 14.34 18.01
CA ARG A 27 -19.09 15.73 17.55
C ARG A 27 -19.27 15.81 16.03
N LEU A 28 -18.57 14.97 15.27
CA LEU A 28 -18.74 14.88 13.81
C LEU A 28 -20.17 14.49 13.43
N THR A 29 -20.74 13.45 14.05
CA THR A 29 -22.14 13.07 13.83
C THR A 29 -23.08 14.22 14.13
N SER A 30 -22.90 14.90 15.27
CA SER A 30 -23.73 16.05 15.63
C SER A 30 -23.59 17.23 14.66
N ALA A 31 -22.39 17.49 14.15
CA ALA A 31 -22.17 18.53 13.14
C ALA A 31 -22.89 18.20 11.82
N GLY A 32 -22.84 16.96 11.36
CA GLY A 32 -23.59 16.49 10.19
C GLY A 32 -25.11 16.64 10.36
N GLU A 33 -25.65 16.25 11.51
CA GLU A 33 -27.08 16.40 11.83
C GLU A 33 -27.50 17.87 11.88
N GLN A 34 -26.73 18.73 12.54
CA GLN A 34 -26.98 20.16 12.63
C GLN A 34 -26.94 20.83 11.25
N GLY A 35 -25.94 20.50 10.43
CA GLY A 35 -25.82 21.03 9.08
C GLY A 35 -26.99 20.62 8.18
N THR A 36 -27.45 19.37 8.25
CA THR A 36 -28.69 18.97 7.56
C THR A 36 -29.92 19.72 8.08
N GLY A 37 -30.01 20.01 9.38
CA GLY A 37 -31.06 20.84 9.94
C GLY A 37 -31.05 22.27 9.37
N MET A 38 -29.86 22.88 9.29
CA MET A 38 -29.68 24.22 8.73
C MET A 38 -29.98 24.28 7.22
N MET A 39 -29.62 23.24 6.47
CA MET A 39 -29.93 23.15 5.04
C MET A 39 -31.44 23.21 4.75
N ARG A 40 -32.26 22.54 5.56
CA ARG A 40 -33.73 22.60 5.39
C ARG A 40 -34.26 24.02 5.56
N ILE A 41 -33.74 24.75 6.55
CA ILE A 41 -34.12 26.17 6.76
C ILE A 41 -33.69 27.03 5.56
N LEU A 42 -32.50 26.74 5.00
CA LEU A 42 -31.98 27.46 3.85
C LEU A 42 -32.81 27.20 2.59
N GLU A 43 -33.17 25.94 2.31
CA GLU A 43 -34.03 25.54 1.19
C GLU A 43 -35.44 26.17 1.27
N ASP A 44 -35.97 26.36 2.48
CA ASP A 44 -37.26 27.04 2.69
C ASP A 44 -37.16 28.56 2.46
N ALA A 45 -36.04 29.18 2.82
CA ALA A 45 -35.85 30.63 2.81
C ALA A 45 -35.25 31.18 1.51
N TRP A 46 -34.52 30.36 0.76
CA TRP A 46 -33.79 30.73 -0.45
C TRP A 46 -34.14 29.75 -1.58
N GLN A 47 -34.51 30.29 -2.75
CA GLN A 47 -34.81 29.51 -3.95
C GLN A 47 -33.87 29.92 -5.10
N GLY A 48 -33.53 28.97 -5.97
CA GLY A 48 -32.71 29.19 -7.16
C GLY A 48 -31.60 28.16 -7.30
N SER A 49 -30.84 28.26 -8.40
CA SER A 49 -29.75 27.32 -8.73
C SER A 49 -28.65 27.26 -7.66
N ASP A 50 -28.41 28.36 -6.95
CA ASP A 50 -27.33 28.46 -5.98
C ASP A 50 -27.59 27.59 -4.74
N VAL A 51 -28.84 27.57 -4.25
CA VAL A 51 -29.22 26.71 -3.11
C VAL A 51 -29.27 25.23 -3.52
N GLU A 52 -29.64 24.94 -4.76
CA GLU A 52 -29.62 23.57 -5.31
C GLU A 52 -28.18 23.04 -5.39
N GLN A 53 -27.25 23.85 -5.91
CA GLN A 53 -25.83 23.49 -5.94
C GLN A 53 -25.28 23.32 -4.52
N PHE A 54 -25.56 24.26 -3.62
CA PHE A 54 -25.08 24.16 -2.23
C PHE A 54 -25.65 22.94 -1.50
N SER A 55 -26.90 22.54 -1.78
CA SER A 55 -27.51 21.32 -1.22
C SER A 55 -26.84 20.04 -1.75
N ALA A 56 -26.48 20.02 -3.04
CA ALA A 56 -25.71 18.92 -3.63
C ALA A 56 -24.30 18.83 -3.02
N ASP A 57 -23.60 19.95 -2.87
CA ASP A 57 -22.28 20.02 -2.24
C ASP A 57 -22.35 19.57 -0.78
N TRP A 58 -23.35 20.06 -0.02
CA TRP A 58 -23.57 19.65 1.36
C TRP A 58 -23.83 18.15 1.49
N THR A 59 -24.58 17.55 0.56
CA THR A 59 -24.82 16.10 0.56
C THR A 59 -23.51 15.32 0.45
N THR A 60 -22.61 15.76 -0.43
CA THR A 60 -21.27 15.16 -0.58
C THR A 60 -20.44 15.35 0.69
N SER A 61 -20.37 16.56 1.23
CA SER A 61 -19.61 16.84 2.47
C SER A 61 -20.16 16.08 3.67
N ARG A 62 -21.49 15.93 3.79
CA ARG A 62 -22.11 15.16 4.87
C ARG A 62 -21.68 13.70 4.83
N GLN A 63 -21.66 13.07 3.65
CA GLN A 63 -21.19 11.70 3.52
C GLN A 63 -19.74 11.54 3.97
N GLN A 64 -18.87 12.52 3.68
CA GLN A 64 -17.48 12.51 4.14
C GLN A 64 -17.41 12.61 5.67
N VAL A 65 -18.20 13.49 6.30
CA VAL A 65 -18.29 13.60 7.77
C VAL A 65 -18.79 12.31 8.42
N GLU A 66 -19.80 11.66 7.82
CA GLU A 66 -20.33 10.37 8.30
C GLU A 66 -19.29 9.25 8.19
N ARG A 67 -18.55 9.17 7.09
CA ARG A 67 -17.44 8.22 6.92
C ARG A 67 -16.35 8.43 7.97
N ALA A 68 -15.92 9.68 8.19
CA ALA A 68 -14.92 10.00 9.19
C ALA A 68 -15.39 9.64 10.62
N ALA A 69 -16.66 9.91 10.95
CA ALA A 69 -17.24 9.50 12.22
C ALA A 69 -17.28 7.97 12.39
N GLN A 70 -17.57 7.21 11.33
CA GLN A 70 -17.57 5.76 11.36
C GLN A 70 -16.15 5.21 11.58
N GLN A 71 -15.16 5.71 10.83
CA GLN A 71 -13.76 5.34 10.99
C GLN A 71 -13.29 5.51 12.45
N LEU A 72 -13.56 6.68 13.06
CA LEU A 72 -13.24 6.91 14.48
C LEU A 72 -13.89 5.88 15.42
N GLN A 73 -15.11 5.43 15.14
CA GLN A 73 -15.78 4.41 15.95
C GLN A 73 -15.14 3.02 15.81
N ASP A 74 -14.64 2.70 14.61
CA ASP A 74 -13.97 1.43 14.35
C ASP A 74 -12.65 1.33 15.15
N VAL A 75 -11.83 2.39 15.17
CA VAL A 75 -10.61 2.41 16.01
C VAL A 75 -10.91 2.44 17.50
N VAL A 76 -11.97 3.12 17.94
CA VAL A 76 -12.41 3.02 19.35
C VAL A 76 -12.70 1.56 19.73
N THR A 77 -13.29 0.81 18.81
CA THR A 77 -13.59 -0.61 19.02
C THR A 77 -12.30 -1.44 19.08
N GLN A 78 -11.37 -1.21 18.17
CA GLN A 78 -10.08 -1.89 18.14
C GLN A 78 -9.23 -1.61 19.38
N LEU A 79 -9.06 -0.33 19.75
CA LEU A 79 -8.34 0.10 20.96
C LEU A 79 -8.82 -0.60 22.23
N ARG A 80 -10.14 -0.69 22.39
CA ARG A 80 -10.76 -1.33 23.55
C ARG A 80 -10.56 -2.84 23.55
N ARG A 81 -10.59 -3.45 22.36
CA ARG A 81 -10.30 -4.88 22.19
C ARG A 81 -8.85 -5.17 22.57
N GLU A 82 -7.88 -4.42 22.06
CA GLU A 82 -6.46 -4.58 22.39
C GLU A 82 -6.21 -4.37 23.90
N ALA A 83 -6.81 -3.34 24.50
CA ALA A 83 -6.72 -3.11 25.93
C ALA A 83 -7.31 -4.28 26.75
N GLN A 84 -8.41 -4.87 26.29
CA GLN A 84 -9.01 -6.04 26.93
C GLN A 84 -8.14 -7.29 26.78
N ASP A 85 -7.60 -7.54 25.59
CA ASP A 85 -6.75 -8.70 25.29
C ASP A 85 -5.46 -8.65 26.13
N GLN A 86 -4.86 -7.46 26.29
CA GLN A 86 -3.68 -7.29 27.15
C GLN A 86 -3.98 -7.49 28.65
N ARG A 87 -5.14 -7.04 29.13
CA ARG A 87 -5.58 -7.30 30.51
C ARG A 87 -5.79 -8.79 30.75
N ALA A 88 -6.48 -9.47 29.83
CA ALA A 88 -6.71 -10.90 29.91
C ALA A 88 -5.40 -11.70 29.90
N GLY A 89 -4.45 -11.31 29.04
CA GLY A 89 -3.10 -11.90 29.01
C GLY A 89 -2.29 -11.67 30.29
N SER A 90 -2.47 -10.52 30.94
CA SER A 90 -1.76 -10.16 32.19
C SER A 90 -2.32 -10.86 33.43
N GLU A 91 -3.62 -11.15 33.46
CA GLU A 91 -4.28 -11.87 34.57
C GLU A 91 -4.07 -13.40 34.49
N GLY A 92 -3.80 -13.93 33.31
CA GLY A 92 -3.58 -15.36 33.03
C GLY A 92 -2.22 -15.92 33.43
N GLY A 93 -1.58 -15.41 34.49
CA GLY A 93 -0.31 -15.93 35.01
C GLY A 93 -0.43 -17.34 35.58
N GLY A 94 -0.46 -18.38 34.73
CA GLY A 94 -0.63 -19.76 35.16
C GLY A 94 -0.39 -20.83 34.10
N SER A 95 0.84 -21.37 34.11
CA SER A 95 1.31 -22.68 33.60
C SER A 95 1.27 -22.99 32.09
N PRO A 96 2.37 -23.54 31.53
CA PRO A 96 2.41 -24.02 30.16
C PRO A 96 1.68 -25.35 30.04
N ALA A 97 0.66 -25.45 29.19
CA ALA A 97 0.06 -26.73 28.83
C ALA A 97 -0.43 -26.76 27.37
N ALA A 98 0.14 -27.73 26.65
CA ALA A 98 -0.30 -28.43 25.44
C ALA A 98 -0.27 -27.70 24.07
N PRO A 99 0.39 -28.31 23.05
CA PRO A 99 0.26 -27.95 21.65
C PRO A 99 -0.91 -28.75 21.05
N ASP A 100 -1.96 -28.07 20.61
CA ASP A 100 -2.90 -28.48 19.56
C ASP A 100 -4.09 -27.50 19.57
N GLY A 101 -3.89 -26.37 18.90
CA GLY A 101 -4.94 -25.42 18.56
C GLY A 101 -4.75 -25.00 17.11
N PRO A 102 -5.84 -24.63 16.39
CA PRO A 102 -5.75 -24.21 14.99
C PRO A 102 -4.72 -23.08 14.86
N VAL A 103 -3.86 -23.22 13.86
CA VAL A 103 -2.84 -22.24 13.45
C VAL A 103 -3.55 -20.89 13.32
N ARG A 104 -3.09 -19.89 14.10
CA ARG A 104 -3.56 -18.51 13.97
C ARG A 104 -3.02 -17.95 12.64
N PRO A 105 -3.76 -17.02 11.99
CA PRO A 105 -3.24 -16.25 10.86
C PRO A 105 -1.87 -15.67 11.22
N ASP A 106 -0.95 -15.63 10.27
CA ASP A 106 0.43 -15.17 10.44
C ASP A 106 0.47 -13.73 10.98
N ASP A 107 0.49 -13.58 12.31
CA ASP A 107 0.57 -12.33 13.07
C ASP A 107 2.04 -11.92 13.29
N ASN A 108 2.93 -12.30 12.37
CA ASN A 108 4.38 -12.15 12.47
C ASN A 108 4.97 -11.17 11.43
N ASP A 109 4.17 -10.26 10.90
CA ASP A 109 4.73 -9.09 10.23
C ASP A 109 5.09 -8.00 11.27
N ALA A 110 6.10 -7.19 10.98
CA ALA A 110 6.50 -6.09 11.87
C ALA A 110 5.47 -4.94 11.89
N ARG A 111 4.34 -5.09 11.19
CA ARG A 111 3.42 -4.03 10.75
C ARG A 111 2.02 -4.15 11.35
N ASP A 112 1.62 -5.30 11.89
CA ASP A 112 0.34 -5.54 12.59
C ASP A 112 0.22 -4.86 13.96
N GLY A 113 1.17 -3.98 14.30
CA GLY A 113 1.12 -3.17 15.50
C GLY A 113 0.05 -2.07 15.44
N PHE A 114 -0.55 -1.78 16.60
CA PHE A 114 -1.44 -0.64 16.89
C PHE A 114 -1.20 0.67 16.10
N TRP A 115 0.05 1.00 15.79
CA TRP A 115 0.44 2.21 15.04
C TRP A 115 0.06 2.19 13.55
N SER A 116 0.03 1.03 12.89
CA SER A 116 -0.42 0.89 11.49
C SER A 116 -1.93 1.10 11.37
N ALA A 117 -2.70 0.52 12.30
CA ALA A 117 -4.13 0.75 12.43
C ALA A 117 -4.46 2.22 12.72
N LEU A 118 -3.61 2.91 13.51
CA LEU A 118 -3.74 4.34 13.75
C LEU A 118 -3.45 5.19 12.50
N ARG A 119 -2.39 4.89 11.74
CA ARG A 119 -2.06 5.58 10.48
C ARG A 119 -3.19 5.44 9.45
N ARG A 120 -3.70 4.21 9.25
CA ARG A 120 -4.87 3.91 8.39
C ARG A 120 -6.12 4.74 8.73
N LEU A 121 -6.26 5.21 9.98
CA LEU A 121 -7.47 5.90 10.45
C LEU A 121 -7.43 7.44 10.42
N PHE A 122 -6.24 8.05 10.51
CA PHE A 122 -6.08 9.51 10.58
C PHE A 122 -5.94 10.18 9.20
N GLY A 123 -6.28 9.48 8.12
CA GLY A 123 -6.28 10.06 6.77
C GLY A 123 -4.89 10.30 6.19
N GLN A 124 -3.83 9.79 6.82
CA GLN A 124 -2.68 9.30 6.06
C GLN A 124 -3.10 7.94 5.53
N ASP A 125 -3.93 7.97 4.50
CA ASP A 125 -4.25 6.75 3.79
C ASP A 125 -2.93 6.24 3.21
N PRO A 126 -2.35 5.10 3.66
CA PRO A 126 -1.24 4.51 2.91
C PRO A 126 -1.67 4.18 1.47
N TRP A 127 -2.99 4.22 1.20
CA TRP A 127 -3.68 3.99 -0.07
C TRP A 127 -4.07 5.26 -0.83
N THR A 128 -3.66 6.46 -0.41
CA THR A 128 -3.71 7.59 -1.36
C THR A 128 -2.81 7.21 -2.54
N PRO A 129 -3.28 7.33 -3.81
CA PRO A 129 -2.40 7.27 -4.97
C PRO A 129 -1.16 8.09 -4.64
N ARG A 130 0.03 7.56 -4.91
CA ARG A 130 1.33 8.20 -4.66
C ARG A 130 1.29 9.68 -5.07
N GLU A 131 0.87 10.55 -4.16
CA GLU A 131 0.76 11.98 -4.41
C GLU A 131 2.18 12.51 -4.36
N ASP A 132 2.58 13.22 -5.40
CA ASP A 132 3.88 13.86 -5.44
C ASP A 132 4.00 14.84 -4.27
N PRO A 133 4.89 14.60 -3.28
CA PRO A 133 5.09 15.51 -2.16
C PRO A 133 5.73 16.84 -2.61
N GLY A 134 6.20 16.91 -3.84
CA GLY A 134 7.00 18.00 -4.40
C GLY A 134 8.48 17.86 -4.04
N ALA A 135 9.35 18.48 -4.86
CA ALA A 135 10.81 18.32 -4.77
C ALA A 135 11.42 18.63 -3.39
N ASP A 136 10.81 19.54 -2.64
CA ASP A 136 11.34 20.02 -1.36
C ASP A 136 10.79 19.28 -0.14
N ASN A 137 9.77 18.41 -0.28
CA ASN A 137 9.10 17.76 0.85
C ASN A 137 9.21 16.23 0.86
N VAL A 138 10.14 15.65 0.10
CA VAL A 138 10.35 14.20 0.09
C VAL A 138 11.10 13.78 1.35
N GLU A 139 10.46 12.95 2.19
CA GLU A 139 11.14 12.15 3.20
C GLU A 139 11.82 10.95 2.53
N LEU A 140 13.07 10.66 2.89
CA LEU A 140 13.81 9.55 2.30
C LEU A 140 13.75 8.33 3.21
N PRO A 141 13.60 7.11 2.65
CA PRO A 141 13.63 5.89 3.45
C PRO A 141 15.01 5.69 4.09
N GLU A 142 15.06 4.94 5.19
CA GLU A 142 16.34 4.55 5.78
C GLU A 142 17.21 3.83 4.74
N GLY A 143 18.52 4.12 4.72
CA GLY A 143 19.45 3.59 3.73
C GLY A 143 19.53 4.37 2.41
N ALA A 144 18.58 5.25 2.11
CA ALA A 144 18.69 6.16 0.95
C ALA A 144 19.56 7.38 1.26
N ASP A 145 20.53 7.66 0.39
CA ASP A 145 21.32 8.89 0.42
C ASP A 145 20.78 9.88 -0.62
N ARG A 146 20.49 11.12 -0.19
CA ARG A 146 20.02 12.16 -1.11
C ARG A 146 21.04 12.44 -2.21
N ASP A 147 22.33 12.32 -1.94
CA ASP A 147 23.38 12.58 -2.94
C ASP A 147 23.67 11.36 -3.85
N ASP A 148 23.00 10.22 -3.62
CA ASP A 148 23.09 9.05 -4.51
C ASP A 148 22.48 9.39 -5.88
N PRO A 149 23.19 9.12 -7.00
CA PRO A 149 22.65 9.35 -8.34
C PRO A 149 21.28 8.71 -8.60
N ILE A 150 21.01 7.52 -8.07
CA ILE A 150 19.74 6.81 -8.22
C ILE A 150 18.63 7.57 -7.49
N VAL A 151 18.91 8.04 -6.28
CA VAL A 151 17.95 8.84 -5.50
C VAL A 151 17.72 10.19 -6.17
N GLN A 152 18.76 10.81 -6.74
CA GLN A 152 18.62 12.04 -7.54
C GLN A 152 17.75 11.84 -8.79
N GLU A 153 17.87 10.70 -9.47
CA GLU A 153 16.97 10.34 -10.58
C GLU A 153 15.52 10.24 -10.11
N MET A 154 15.27 9.52 -9.02
CA MET A 154 13.92 9.40 -8.46
C MET A 154 13.36 10.76 -8.02
N LEU A 155 14.18 11.60 -7.39
CA LEU A 155 13.78 12.93 -6.94
C LEU A 155 13.41 13.88 -8.10
N ALA A 156 13.88 13.62 -9.31
CA ALA A 156 13.58 14.44 -10.47
C ALA A 156 12.16 14.21 -11.04
N THR A 157 11.52 13.08 -10.72
CA THR A 157 10.20 12.71 -11.25
C THR A 157 9.12 12.70 -10.17
N PRO A 158 7.85 13.04 -10.49
CA PRO A 158 6.74 12.95 -9.54
C PRO A 158 6.59 11.56 -8.90
N SER A 159 6.58 10.48 -9.70
CA SER A 159 6.39 9.13 -9.20
C SER A 159 7.60 8.61 -8.41
N GLY A 160 8.83 8.98 -8.78
CA GLY A 160 10.02 8.66 -8.00
C GLY A 160 10.02 9.31 -6.61
N ARG A 161 9.65 10.61 -6.53
CA ARG A 161 9.48 11.33 -5.26
C ARG A 161 8.42 10.69 -4.37
N ALA A 162 7.26 10.38 -4.94
CA ALA A 162 6.17 9.78 -4.21
C ALA A 162 6.49 8.35 -3.76
N THR A 163 7.29 7.61 -4.53
CA THR A 163 7.80 6.28 -4.14
C THR A 163 8.72 6.37 -2.92
N LEU A 164 9.71 7.27 -2.94
CA LEU A 164 10.64 7.47 -1.83
C LEU A 164 9.91 7.90 -0.55
N ASP A 165 9.02 8.89 -0.67
CA ASP A 165 8.24 9.40 0.46
C ASP A 165 7.29 8.33 1.03
N TRP A 166 6.63 7.54 0.17
CA TRP A 166 5.80 6.42 0.61
C TRP A 166 6.62 5.36 1.34
N MET A 167 7.80 4.99 0.82
CA MET A 167 8.70 4.04 1.48
C MET A 167 9.14 4.55 2.86
N ALA A 168 9.50 5.82 2.98
CA ALA A 168 9.87 6.42 4.25
C ALA A 168 8.74 6.38 5.28
N ARG A 169 7.52 6.73 4.87
CA ARG A 169 6.32 6.72 5.75
C ARG A 169 5.86 5.33 6.18
N ASN A 170 6.27 4.30 5.43
CA ASN A 170 5.98 2.90 5.73
C ASN A 170 7.21 2.17 6.31
N ASP A 171 8.21 2.94 6.77
CA ASP A 171 9.39 2.44 7.46
C ASP A 171 10.15 1.38 6.63
N ILE A 172 10.13 1.48 5.29
CA ILE A 172 10.88 0.59 4.38
C ILE A 172 12.34 1.01 4.33
N GLU A 173 13.26 0.12 4.67
CA GLU A 173 14.71 0.36 4.52
C GLU A 173 15.19 -0.04 3.12
N ILE A 174 16.13 0.73 2.53
CA ILE A 174 16.90 0.32 1.36
C ILE A 174 18.24 -0.25 1.81
N ILE A 175 18.45 -1.54 1.59
CA ILE A 175 19.66 -2.26 1.97
C ILE A 175 20.42 -2.68 0.71
N HIS A 176 21.62 -2.14 0.53
CA HIS A 176 22.54 -2.62 -0.50
C HIS A 176 23.32 -3.83 0.02
N ASP A 177 23.01 -5.03 -0.49
CA ASP A 177 23.73 -6.26 -0.15
C ASP A 177 24.47 -6.81 -1.38
N PRO A 178 25.81 -6.69 -1.45
CA PRO A 178 26.57 -7.20 -2.59
C PRO A 178 26.53 -8.73 -2.73
N ASN A 179 26.02 -9.47 -1.73
CA ASN A 179 25.86 -10.92 -1.80
C ASN A 179 24.45 -11.34 -2.26
N GLN A 180 23.51 -10.39 -2.36
CA GLN A 180 22.18 -10.65 -2.90
C GLN A 180 22.26 -10.77 -4.42
N THR A 181 21.62 -11.80 -4.97
CA THR A 181 21.37 -11.90 -6.40
C THR A 181 19.99 -11.29 -6.69
N GLY A 182 19.92 -10.32 -7.59
CA GLY A 182 18.67 -9.62 -7.88
C GLY A 182 18.38 -8.47 -6.91
N ALA A 183 17.18 -7.91 -7.02
CA ALA A 183 16.57 -7.11 -5.98
C ALA A 183 15.32 -7.84 -5.48
N VAL A 184 14.95 -7.59 -4.23
CA VAL A 184 13.75 -8.19 -3.62
C VAL A 184 13.28 -7.30 -2.47
N TYR A 185 11.97 -7.16 -2.33
CA TYR A 185 11.36 -6.73 -1.06
C TYR A 185 11.23 -7.92 -0.08
N ASP A 186 11.84 -7.80 1.09
CA ASP A 186 11.76 -8.76 2.20
C ASP A 186 10.77 -8.26 3.25
N ALA A 187 9.55 -8.83 3.24
CA ALA A 187 8.47 -8.50 4.18
C ALA A 187 8.86 -8.73 5.65
N GLY A 188 9.64 -9.77 5.94
CA GLY A 188 10.06 -10.09 7.30
C GLY A 188 11.05 -9.08 7.89
N ARG A 189 11.76 -8.34 7.04
CA ARG A 189 12.66 -7.25 7.44
C ARG A 189 12.07 -5.86 7.23
N ASN A 190 10.92 -5.77 6.55
CA ASN A 190 10.39 -4.52 6.05
C ASN A 190 11.42 -3.74 5.21
N ALA A 191 12.16 -4.42 4.34
CA ALA A 191 13.30 -3.83 3.66
C ALA A 191 13.40 -4.27 2.20
N MET A 192 13.82 -3.35 1.34
CA MET A 192 14.21 -3.61 -0.02
C MET A 192 15.70 -3.97 -0.06
N ILE A 193 16.01 -5.19 -0.47
CA ILE A 193 17.39 -5.69 -0.56
C ILE A 193 17.82 -5.61 -2.03
N ILE A 194 18.81 -4.76 -2.31
CA ILE A 194 19.32 -4.51 -3.67
C ILE A 194 20.68 -5.16 -3.83
N GLY A 195 20.74 -6.16 -4.72
CA GLY A 195 21.97 -6.87 -5.09
C GLY A 195 22.89 -6.10 -6.05
N GLU A 196 24.10 -6.62 -6.23
CA GLU A 196 25.08 -6.06 -7.17
C GLU A 196 24.51 -6.07 -8.61
N GLY A 197 24.57 -4.93 -9.29
CA GLY A 197 24.06 -4.75 -10.65
C GLY A 197 22.57 -4.43 -10.76
N TYR A 198 21.82 -4.44 -9.64
CA TYR A 198 20.38 -4.11 -9.59
C TYR A 198 20.10 -2.73 -8.98
N ALA A 199 21.14 -1.99 -8.59
CA ALA A 199 21.00 -0.62 -8.10
C ALA A 199 20.68 0.34 -9.26
N ASN A 200 19.38 0.51 -9.54
CA ASN A 200 18.84 1.52 -10.45
C ASN A 200 17.44 1.95 -9.98
N SER A 201 16.98 3.10 -10.48
CA SER A 201 15.75 3.73 -9.98
C SER A 201 14.48 2.97 -10.38
N SER A 202 14.45 2.34 -11.56
CA SER A 202 13.32 1.49 -11.98
C SER A 202 13.15 0.26 -11.08
N THR A 203 14.26 -0.38 -10.67
CA THR A 203 14.21 -1.50 -9.72
C THR A 203 13.62 -1.08 -8.36
N ILE A 204 13.96 0.11 -7.86
CA ILE A 204 13.34 0.62 -6.62
C ILE A 204 11.83 0.81 -6.80
N VAL A 205 11.40 1.37 -7.94
CA VAL A 205 9.97 1.50 -8.25
C VAL A 205 9.28 0.14 -8.31
N HIS A 206 9.89 -0.87 -8.95
CA HIS A 206 9.38 -2.23 -9.00
C HIS A 206 9.20 -2.82 -7.60
N GLU A 207 10.27 -2.91 -6.82
CA GLU A 207 10.25 -3.53 -5.50
C GLU A 207 9.37 -2.77 -4.51
N SER A 208 9.20 -1.45 -4.68
CA SER A 208 8.24 -0.68 -3.89
C SER A 208 6.79 -1.10 -4.11
N SER A 209 6.47 -1.68 -5.28
CA SER A 209 5.12 -2.18 -5.58
C SER A 209 4.83 -3.43 -4.76
N HIS A 210 5.79 -4.36 -4.66
CA HIS A 210 5.70 -5.52 -3.77
C HIS A 210 5.55 -5.10 -2.30
N ALA A 211 6.36 -4.13 -1.86
CA ALA A 211 6.26 -3.57 -0.51
C ALA A 211 4.88 -2.98 -0.22
N GLN A 212 4.28 -2.36 -1.24
CA GLN A 212 2.94 -1.80 -1.18
C GLN A 212 1.90 -2.90 -1.07
N TRP A 213 1.91 -3.91 -1.94
CA TRP A 213 0.93 -5.01 -1.88
C TRP A 213 0.95 -5.80 -0.58
N ASP A 214 2.14 -5.98 -0.02
CA ASP A 214 2.31 -6.50 1.32
C ASP A 214 1.62 -5.62 2.37
N ALA A 215 1.77 -4.29 2.29
CA ALA A 215 1.10 -3.38 3.20
C ALA A 215 -0.44 -3.37 3.05
N GLU A 216 -0.98 -3.62 1.84
CA GLU A 216 -2.44 -3.66 1.55
C GLU A 216 -3.06 -5.04 1.76
N ASP A 217 -2.30 -6.00 2.29
CA ASP A 217 -2.77 -7.38 2.51
C ASP A 217 -3.32 -8.00 1.22
N ARG A 218 -2.73 -7.65 0.06
CA ARG A 218 -3.18 -8.07 -1.27
C ARG A 218 -2.62 -9.41 -1.72
N ASN A 219 -1.48 -9.80 -1.16
CA ASN A 219 -0.74 -10.98 -1.61
C ASN A 219 -1.59 -12.24 -1.48
N ALA A 220 -1.68 -13.03 -2.55
CA ALA A 220 -2.40 -14.29 -2.52
C ALA A 220 -1.71 -15.28 -1.56
N SER A 221 -2.47 -15.83 -0.61
CA SER A 221 -1.94 -16.84 0.31
C SER A 221 -1.57 -18.12 -0.44
N ILE A 222 -0.29 -18.51 -0.37
CA ILE A 222 0.25 -19.69 -1.07
C ILE A 222 -0.34 -21.02 -0.57
N THR A 223 -0.85 -21.07 0.66
CA THR A 223 -1.43 -22.29 1.27
C THR A 223 -2.96 -22.32 1.22
N GLU A 224 -3.61 -21.17 1.00
CA GLU A 224 -5.08 -21.07 1.00
C GLU A 224 -5.67 -20.86 -0.40
N THR A 225 -4.89 -20.29 -1.33
CA THR A 225 -5.32 -20.00 -2.69
C THR A 225 -5.09 -21.22 -3.59
N PRO A 226 -6.06 -21.64 -4.42
CA PRO A 226 -5.84 -22.68 -5.42
C PRO A 226 -4.63 -22.36 -6.31
N ARG A 227 -3.82 -23.37 -6.65
CA ARG A 227 -2.57 -23.20 -7.42
C ARG A 227 -2.70 -22.30 -8.65
N GLU A 228 -3.73 -22.51 -9.47
CA GLU A 228 -3.96 -21.72 -10.70
C GLU A 228 -4.23 -20.25 -10.38
N ASP A 229 -5.03 -19.99 -9.35
CA ASP A 229 -5.37 -18.63 -8.90
C ASP A 229 -4.15 -17.94 -8.26
N TYR A 230 -3.35 -18.68 -7.48
CA TYR A 230 -2.09 -18.17 -6.90
C TYR A 230 -1.13 -17.71 -8.01
N VAL A 231 -0.86 -18.60 -8.98
CA VAL A 231 0.04 -18.27 -10.10
C VAL A 231 -0.51 -17.09 -10.90
N ALA A 232 -1.82 -17.06 -11.22
CA ALA A 232 -2.40 -15.97 -11.97
C ALA A 232 -2.31 -14.63 -11.22
N ASN A 233 -2.57 -14.61 -9.91
CA ASN A 233 -2.45 -13.40 -9.09
C ASN A 233 -1.00 -12.94 -8.99
N SER A 234 -0.05 -13.82 -8.71
CA SER A 234 1.37 -13.44 -8.65
C SER A 234 1.89 -12.88 -9.98
N LEU A 235 1.43 -13.42 -11.13
CA LEU A 235 1.76 -12.86 -12.44
C LEU A 235 1.12 -11.50 -12.69
N ARG A 236 -0.06 -11.23 -12.11
CA ARG A 236 -0.71 -9.92 -12.19
C ARG A 236 0.01 -8.89 -11.34
N ASP A 237 0.46 -9.27 -10.15
CA ASP A 237 1.30 -8.44 -9.30
C ASP A 237 2.58 -8.05 -10.07
N GLU A 238 3.35 -9.01 -10.60
CA GLU A 238 4.53 -8.69 -11.43
C GLU A 238 4.23 -7.80 -12.66
N THR A 239 3.06 -7.97 -13.27
CA THR A 239 2.59 -7.13 -14.38
C THR A 239 2.37 -5.68 -13.94
N GLU A 240 1.75 -5.45 -12.79
CA GLU A 240 1.52 -4.12 -12.22
C GLU A 240 2.84 -3.43 -11.83
N ALA A 241 3.82 -4.18 -11.32
CA ALA A 241 5.15 -3.63 -11.00
C ALA A 241 5.87 -3.16 -12.27
N VAL A 242 5.86 -3.98 -13.33
CA VAL A 242 6.45 -3.61 -14.63
C VAL A 242 5.67 -2.47 -15.30
N ALA A 243 4.34 -2.41 -15.17
CA ALA A 243 3.56 -1.27 -15.64
C ALA A 243 3.97 0.02 -14.93
N SER A 244 4.22 -0.04 -13.62
CA SER A 244 4.74 1.08 -12.84
C SER A 244 6.12 1.53 -13.32
N GLU A 245 7.02 0.60 -13.65
CA GLU A 245 8.31 0.92 -14.29
C GLU A 245 8.14 1.61 -15.65
N VAL A 246 7.20 1.16 -16.48
CA VAL A 246 6.90 1.77 -17.79
C VAL A 246 6.47 3.23 -17.62
N LEU A 247 5.56 3.50 -16.69
CA LEU A 247 5.10 4.87 -16.40
C LEU A 247 6.24 5.73 -15.84
N TYR A 248 7.03 5.18 -14.93
CA TYR A 248 8.21 5.86 -14.37
C TYR A 248 9.24 6.22 -15.46
N ALA A 249 9.54 5.29 -16.38
CA ALA A 249 10.48 5.54 -17.48
C ALA A 249 10.01 6.67 -18.41
N LYS A 250 8.69 6.82 -18.62
CA LYS A 250 8.12 7.94 -19.37
C LYS A 250 8.34 9.26 -18.65
N GLU A 251 8.10 9.31 -17.34
CA GLU A 251 8.39 10.50 -16.53
C GLU A 251 9.88 10.87 -16.54
N GLN A 252 10.78 9.88 -16.50
CA GLN A 252 12.22 10.12 -16.60
C GLN A 252 12.57 10.79 -17.94
N ARG A 253 12.01 10.31 -19.05
CA ARG A 253 12.20 10.93 -20.38
C ARG A 253 11.62 12.34 -20.43
N GLU A 254 10.44 12.57 -19.84
CA GLU A 254 9.85 13.90 -19.72
C GLU A 254 10.72 14.86 -18.88
N ALA A 255 11.41 14.35 -17.87
CA ALA A 255 12.42 15.06 -17.08
C ALA A 255 13.77 15.26 -17.81
N GLY A 256 13.89 14.78 -19.06
CA GLY A 256 15.08 14.95 -19.89
C GLY A 256 16.18 13.91 -19.68
N MET A 257 15.88 12.79 -19.02
CA MET A 257 16.80 11.67 -18.88
C MET A 257 16.86 10.80 -20.14
N ASP A 258 18.02 10.23 -20.43
CA ASP A 258 18.22 9.32 -21.56
C ASP A 258 17.88 7.88 -21.16
N VAL A 259 16.57 7.58 -21.12
CA VAL A 259 16.04 6.25 -20.77
C VAL A 259 15.47 5.58 -22.02
N PRO A 260 16.00 4.42 -22.46
CA PRO A 260 15.51 3.75 -23.65
C PRO A 260 14.09 3.20 -23.45
N VAL A 261 13.31 3.15 -24.55
CA VAL A 261 12.01 2.47 -24.56
C VAL A 261 12.25 0.96 -24.52
N GLN A 262 11.71 0.31 -23.51
CA GLN A 262 11.82 -1.14 -23.32
C GLN A 262 10.75 -1.90 -24.10
N ARG A 263 10.92 -3.22 -24.23
CA ARG A 263 9.95 -4.08 -24.92
C ARG A 263 8.56 -4.00 -24.28
N ALA A 264 8.47 -4.07 -22.95
CA ALA A 264 7.20 -3.96 -22.23
C ALA A 264 6.49 -2.63 -22.47
N GLU A 265 7.23 -1.52 -22.50
CA GLU A 265 6.65 -0.21 -22.83
C GLU A 265 6.09 -0.19 -24.25
N ALA A 266 6.87 -0.68 -25.24
CA ALA A 266 6.41 -0.72 -26.62
C ALA A 266 5.14 -1.56 -26.81
N ASP A 267 5.05 -2.70 -26.11
CA ASP A 267 3.87 -3.58 -26.16
C ASP A 267 2.68 -2.98 -25.38
N TYR A 268 2.93 -2.34 -24.23
CA TYR A 268 1.93 -1.59 -23.46
C TYR A 268 1.32 -0.47 -24.31
N ASP A 269 2.15 0.38 -24.92
CA ASP A 269 1.71 1.53 -25.71
C ASP A 269 0.93 1.10 -26.95
N ALA A 270 1.38 0.05 -27.64
CA ALA A 270 0.67 -0.47 -28.81
C ALA A 270 -0.74 -0.98 -28.44
N ALA A 271 -0.89 -1.67 -27.30
CA ALA A 271 -2.17 -2.18 -26.84
C ALA A 271 -3.08 -1.05 -26.31
N TYR A 272 -2.51 -0.11 -25.55
CA TYR A 272 -3.20 1.08 -25.07
C TYR A 272 -3.76 1.92 -26.23
N ASP A 273 -2.92 2.26 -27.21
CA ASP A 273 -3.31 3.07 -28.36
C ASP A 273 -4.38 2.36 -29.20
N ALA A 274 -4.24 1.05 -29.42
CA ALA A 274 -5.24 0.26 -30.13
C ALA A 274 -6.60 0.25 -29.39
N ALA A 275 -6.60 0.19 -28.05
CA ALA A 275 -7.82 0.28 -27.25
C ALA A 275 -8.47 1.66 -27.35
N ILE A 276 -7.70 2.75 -27.27
CA ILE A 276 -8.20 4.12 -27.46
C ILE A 276 -8.78 4.32 -28.86
N GLU A 277 -8.09 3.84 -29.91
CA GLU A 277 -8.61 3.90 -31.29
C GLU A 277 -9.89 3.08 -31.44
N GLY A 278 -10.02 1.99 -30.68
CA GLY A 278 -11.22 1.17 -30.57
C GLY A 278 -12.39 1.81 -29.81
N GLY A 279 -12.19 2.97 -29.19
CA GLY A 279 -13.21 3.70 -28.43
C GLY A 279 -13.30 3.33 -26.95
N SER A 280 -12.31 2.61 -26.41
CA SER A 280 -12.19 2.35 -24.98
C SER A 280 -11.93 3.64 -24.19
N THR A 281 -12.32 3.64 -22.92
CA THR A 281 -11.91 4.68 -21.96
C THR A 281 -10.41 4.57 -21.62
N PRO A 282 -9.78 5.64 -21.07
CA PRO A 282 -8.38 5.57 -20.61
C PRO A 282 -8.10 4.42 -19.65
N ASP A 283 -8.99 4.15 -18.69
CA ASP A 283 -8.81 3.05 -17.73
C ASP A 283 -8.87 1.67 -18.41
N GLU A 284 -9.77 1.50 -19.37
CA GLU A 284 -9.86 0.26 -20.17
C GLU A 284 -8.64 0.09 -21.08
N ALA A 285 -8.09 1.18 -21.62
CA ALA A 285 -6.87 1.16 -22.41
C ALA A 285 -5.64 0.86 -21.56
N ALA A 286 -5.56 1.36 -20.32
CA ALA A 286 -4.50 1.03 -19.36
C ALA A 286 -4.49 -0.47 -19.06
N ARG A 287 -5.66 -1.06 -18.79
CA ARG A 287 -5.80 -2.52 -18.62
C ARG A 287 -5.37 -3.30 -19.86
N ALA A 288 -5.65 -2.80 -21.07
CA ALA A 288 -5.16 -3.44 -22.29
C ALA A 288 -3.63 -3.40 -22.40
N GLY A 289 -2.99 -2.31 -21.97
CA GLY A 289 -1.54 -2.20 -21.85
C GLY A 289 -0.96 -3.18 -20.84
N GLU A 290 -1.56 -3.29 -19.65
CA GLU A 290 -1.18 -4.27 -18.62
C GLU A 290 -1.34 -5.71 -19.12
N ASP A 291 -2.44 -6.03 -19.81
CA ASP A 291 -2.66 -7.36 -20.42
C ASP A 291 -1.57 -7.71 -21.45
N ALA A 292 -1.01 -6.72 -22.16
CA ALA A 292 0.12 -6.93 -23.07
C ALA A 292 1.42 -7.24 -22.31
N ILE A 293 1.66 -6.61 -21.16
CA ILE A 293 2.78 -6.95 -20.27
C ILE A 293 2.58 -8.35 -19.67
N TYR A 294 1.37 -8.69 -19.23
CA TYR A 294 1.04 -10.03 -18.72
C TYR A 294 1.32 -11.14 -19.75
N ALA A 295 1.10 -10.86 -21.04
CA ALA A 295 1.44 -11.77 -22.12
C ALA A 295 2.96 -12.04 -22.23
N LEU A 296 3.82 -11.08 -21.86
CA LEU A 296 5.27 -11.27 -21.81
C LEU A 296 5.66 -12.27 -20.71
N PHE A 297 5.09 -12.15 -19.51
CA PHE A 297 5.32 -13.11 -18.43
C PHE A 297 4.85 -14.52 -18.78
N THR A 298 3.62 -14.64 -19.29
CA THR A 298 3.05 -15.96 -19.62
C THR A 298 3.69 -16.64 -20.84
N SER A 299 4.35 -15.86 -21.72
CA SER A 299 5.10 -16.41 -22.85
C SER A 299 6.50 -16.91 -22.49
N GLY A 300 6.98 -16.64 -21.26
CA GLY A 300 8.35 -16.91 -20.85
C GLY A 300 9.37 -15.91 -21.40
N TYR A 301 8.93 -14.73 -21.84
CA TYR A 301 9.86 -13.65 -22.20
C TYR A 301 10.64 -13.16 -20.97
N TYR A 302 9.94 -13.04 -19.85
CA TYR A 302 10.55 -12.77 -18.55
C TYR A 302 10.92 -14.07 -17.86
N GLU A 303 12.15 -14.13 -17.39
CA GLU A 303 12.70 -15.20 -16.56
C GLU A 303 13.12 -14.59 -15.21
N THR A 304 13.05 -15.38 -14.14
CA THR A 304 13.49 -14.93 -12.82
C THR A 304 15.01 -14.74 -12.81
N SER A 305 15.47 -13.67 -12.18
CA SER A 305 16.89 -13.32 -12.16
C SER A 305 17.76 -14.32 -11.37
N ASN A 306 17.16 -15.05 -10.44
CA ASN A 306 17.84 -15.96 -9.51
C ASN A 306 17.85 -17.43 -9.98
N THR A 307 16.77 -17.92 -10.60
CA THR A 307 16.68 -19.33 -11.04
C THR A 307 16.72 -19.47 -12.56
N GLY A 308 16.37 -18.43 -13.32
CA GLY A 308 16.24 -18.49 -14.78
C GLY A 308 14.99 -19.25 -15.23
N ASP A 309 14.05 -19.52 -14.31
CA ASP A 309 12.79 -20.17 -14.65
C ASP A 309 11.82 -19.13 -15.25
N SER A 310 10.87 -19.60 -16.06
CA SER A 310 9.72 -18.78 -16.41
C SER A 310 8.93 -18.43 -15.14
N TYR A 311 8.36 -17.24 -15.05
CA TYR A 311 7.56 -16.85 -13.88
C TYR A 311 6.39 -17.81 -13.58
N PRO A 312 5.63 -18.33 -14.58
CA PRO A 312 4.62 -19.35 -14.31
C PRO A 312 5.17 -20.62 -13.65
N ASP A 313 6.34 -21.10 -14.09
CA ASP A 313 6.98 -22.28 -13.51
C ASP A 313 7.52 -21.96 -12.11
N TYR A 314 8.14 -20.79 -11.92
CA TYR A 314 8.67 -20.34 -10.64
C TYR A 314 7.58 -20.30 -9.55
N TYR A 315 6.48 -19.59 -9.79
CA TYR A 315 5.37 -19.53 -8.82
C TYR A 315 4.64 -20.85 -8.68
N GLY A 316 4.49 -21.60 -9.76
CA GLY A 316 3.89 -22.94 -9.72
C GLY A 316 4.69 -23.88 -8.82
N ASN A 317 6.01 -23.90 -8.97
CA ASN A 317 6.92 -24.69 -8.14
C ASN A 317 6.93 -24.21 -6.69
N ALA A 318 6.88 -22.89 -6.44
CA ALA A 318 6.76 -22.36 -5.09
C ALA A 318 5.50 -22.88 -4.38
N TRP A 319 4.35 -22.84 -5.07
CA TRP A 319 3.09 -23.37 -4.56
C TRP A 319 3.16 -24.88 -4.31
N ASP A 320 3.70 -25.64 -5.27
CA ASP A 320 3.85 -27.10 -5.19
C ASP A 320 4.80 -27.53 -4.05
N ASN A 321 5.74 -26.69 -3.65
CA ASN A 321 6.63 -26.97 -2.52
C ASN A 321 6.00 -26.66 -1.16
N ALA A 322 5.01 -25.77 -1.11
CA ALA A 322 4.33 -25.37 0.12
C ALA A 322 3.16 -26.30 0.50
N ASN A 323 2.68 -27.13 -0.43
CA ASN A 323 1.47 -27.97 -0.29
C ASN A 323 1.73 -29.45 -0.58
#